data_AF-X0SV77-F1
#
_entry.id   AF-X0SV77-F1
#
_cell.length_a   1.000
_cell.length_b   1.000
_cell.length_c   1.000
_cell.angle_alpha   90.00
_cell.angle_beta   90.00
_cell.angle_gamma   90.00
#
_symmetry.space_group_name_H-M   'P 1'
#
loop_
_entity.id
_entity.type
_entity.pdbx_description
1 polymer ?
#
loop_
_entity_poly.entity_id
_entity_poly.type
_entity_poly.pdbx_seq_one_letter_code
_entity_poly.pdbx_strand_id
1 'polypeptide(L)'
;MKILAIGDVIGRPGRRALRELLPAIRDEQGVDFVVANGENAAGGSGLTPAVVEEILGCGVDAITSGDHIWKNRDVYQIIDKEERLIRPANYPAGCPGHGWALLKTGVAVAGVGVVNVMGRVFIG
;
A
#
# COMPACT_ATOMS: atom_id res chain seq x y z
N MET A 1 9.11 -18.25 -1.85
CA MET A 1 8.28 -17.05 -1.71
C MET A 1 8.59 -16.37 -0.38
N LYS A 2 9.32 -15.26 -0.42
CA LYS A 2 9.58 -14.37 0.71
C LYS A 2 8.77 -13.09 0.54
N ILE A 3 8.03 -12.71 1.57
CA ILE A 3 7.22 -11.50 1.59
C ILE A 3 7.83 -10.52 2.57
N LEU A 4 8.05 -9.27 2.14
CA LEU A 4 8.44 -8.16 3.01
C LEU A 4 7.23 -7.28 3.28
N ALA A 5 6.89 -7.13 4.56
CA ALA A 5 5.87 -6.19 5.01
C ALA A 5 6.56 -4.97 5.65
N ILE A 6 6.32 -3.81 5.06
CA ILE A 6 6.83 -2.52 5.52
C ILE A 6 5.69 -1.80 6.24
N GLY A 7 5.97 -1.29 7.44
CA GLY A 7 5.03 -0.46 8.18
C GLY A 7 4.77 0.89 7.51
N ASP A 8 4.22 1.81 8.29
CA ASP A 8 3.81 3.12 7.82
C ASP A 8 4.93 3.92 7.13
N VAL A 9 4.68 4.24 5.87
CA VAL A 9 5.51 5.14 5.07
C VAL A 9 5.08 6.57 5.36
N ILE A 10 5.85 7.27 6.19
CA ILE A 10 5.50 8.61 6.67
C ILE A 10 6.17 9.71 5.84
N GLY A 11 5.38 10.43 5.04
CA GLY A 11 5.79 11.62 4.31
C GLY A 11 7.00 11.43 3.39
N ARG A 12 7.70 12.53 3.09
CA ARG A 12 8.91 12.52 2.25
C ARG A 12 10.03 11.63 2.81
N PRO A 13 10.33 11.61 4.14
CA PRO A 13 11.38 10.75 4.68
C PRO A 13 11.10 9.26 4.47
N GLY A 14 9.86 8.80 4.69
CA GLY A 14 9.48 7.40 4.46
C GLY A 14 9.62 7.00 3.00
N ARG A 15 9.13 7.84 2.06
CA ARG A 15 9.27 7.56 0.62
C ARG A 15 10.72 7.58 0.15
N ARG A 16 11.55 8.46 0.73
CA ARG A 16 12.99 8.46 0.49
C ARG A 16 13.64 7.14 0.94
N ALA A 17 13.29 6.66 2.14
CA ALA A 17 13.80 5.39 2.65
C ALA A 17 13.41 4.21 1.75
N LEU A 18 12.17 4.17 1.24
CA LEU A 18 11.77 3.16 0.25
C LEU A 18 12.65 3.21 -0.99
N ARG A 19 12.77 4.40 -1.61
CA ARG A 19 13.54 4.59 -2.84
C ARG A 19 15.02 4.21 -2.70
N GLU A 20 15.63 4.50 -1.55
CA GLU A 20 17.07 4.32 -1.34
C GLU A 20 17.43 2.92 -0.82
N LEU A 21 16.54 2.26 -0.07
CA LEU A 21 16.87 1.01 0.64
C LEU A 21 16.16 -0.22 0.07
N LEU A 22 14.91 -0.08 -0.39
CA LEU A 22 14.09 -1.22 -0.78
C LEU A 22 14.71 -2.06 -1.92
N PRO A 23 15.28 -1.47 -2.99
CA PRO A 23 15.87 -2.26 -4.07
C PRO A 23 16.98 -3.19 -3.58
N ALA A 24 17.92 -2.67 -2.78
CA ALA A 24 19.02 -3.46 -2.22
C ALA A 24 18.51 -4.56 -1.29
N ILE A 25 17.55 -4.25 -0.40
CA ILE A 25 16.95 -5.24 0.50
C ILE A 25 16.27 -6.35 -0.30
N ARG A 26 15.54 -5.99 -1.37
CA ARG A 26 14.83 -6.96 -2.21
C ARG A 26 15.80 -7.94 -2.86
N ASP A 27 16.91 -7.43 -3.39
CA ASP A 27 17.93 -8.25 -4.06
C ASP A 27 18.72 -9.11 -3.06
N GLU A 28 19.26 -8.51 -1.99
CA GLU A 28 20.11 -9.19 -1.01
C GLU A 28 19.36 -10.28 -0.25
N GLN A 29 18.10 -10.03 0.09
CA GLN A 29 17.28 -10.97 0.86
C GLN A 29 16.47 -11.93 -0.04
N GLY A 30 16.46 -11.71 -1.36
CA GLY A 30 15.64 -12.47 -2.30
C GLY A 30 14.15 -12.34 -2.00
N VAL A 31 13.65 -11.12 -1.84
CA VAL A 31 12.23 -10.84 -1.58
C VAL A 31 11.43 -10.94 -2.87
N ASP A 32 10.39 -11.77 -2.84
CA ASP A 32 9.54 -12.05 -3.99
C ASP A 32 8.37 -11.07 -4.09
N PHE A 33 7.90 -10.53 -2.96
CA PHE A 33 6.74 -9.64 -2.88
C PHE A 33 6.86 -8.65 -1.72
N VAL A 34 6.52 -7.39 -1.96
CA VAL A 34 6.61 -6.29 -0.99
C VAL A 34 5.23 -5.67 -0.80
N VAL A 35 4.78 -5.58 0.46
CA VAL A 35 3.61 -4.79 0.88
C VAL A 35 4.07 -3.65 1.77
N ALA A 36 3.52 -2.45 1.57
CA ALA A 36 3.81 -1.29 2.42
C ALA A 36 2.52 -0.58 2.85
N ASN A 37 2.45 -0.08 4.09
CA ASN A 37 1.35 0.80 4.52
C ASN A 37 1.64 2.24 4.07
N GLY A 38 0.84 2.77 3.14
CA GLY A 38 0.98 4.10 2.57
C GLY A 38 0.13 5.18 3.24
N GLU A 39 -0.61 4.91 4.31
CA GLU A 39 -1.65 5.83 4.82
C GLU A 39 -1.14 7.21 5.24
N ASN A 40 0.15 7.35 5.51
CA ASN A 40 0.80 8.58 5.95
C ASN A 40 1.74 9.17 4.89
N ALA A 41 1.68 8.67 3.66
CA ALA A 41 2.72 8.97 2.68
C ALA A 41 2.58 10.35 2.03
N ALA A 42 1.37 10.90 1.87
CA ALA A 42 1.19 12.25 1.32
C ALA A 42 1.24 13.32 2.43
N GLY A 43 2.41 13.95 2.62
CA GLY A 43 2.55 15.04 3.60
C GLY A 43 2.29 14.63 5.05
N GLY A 44 2.32 13.33 5.36
CA GLY A 44 2.03 12.79 6.70
C GLY A 44 0.60 12.28 6.88
N SER A 45 -0.29 12.40 5.89
CA SER A 45 -1.67 11.87 5.98
C SER A 45 -2.34 11.72 4.62
N GLY A 46 -2.87 10.52 4.34
CA GLY A 46 -3.52 10.16 3.10
C GLY A 46 -2.54 9.87 1.96
N LEU A 47 -3.11 9.79 0.76
CA LEU A 47 -2.41 9.44 -0.48
C LEU A 47 -2.84 10.36 -1.63
N THR A 48 -1.95 10.57 -2.59
CA THR A 48 -2.23 11.21 -3.89
C THR A 48 -1.81 10.27 -5.02
N PRO A 49 -2.32 10.43 -6.25
CA PRO A 49 -1.91 9.61 -7.39
C PRO A 49 -0.39 9.58 -7.58
N ALA A 50 0.27 10.74 -7.51
CA ALA A 50 1.72 10.85 -7.65
C ALA A 50 2.49 10.10 -6.54
N VAL A 51 1.98 10.11 -5.30
CA VAL A 51 2.60 9.37 -4.19
C VAL A 51 2.41 7.87 -4.33
N VAL A 52 1.23 7.43 -4.78
CA VAL A 52 0.96 6.01 -5.07
C VAL A 52 1.92 5.52 -6.15
N GLU A 53 2.04 6.26 -7.25
CA GLU A 53 2.97 5.95 -8.34
C GLU A 53 4.44 5.92 -7.87
N GLU A 54 4.86 6.90 -7.05
CA GLU A 54 6.21 6.93 -6.46
C GLU A 54 6.50 5.67 -5.63
N ILE A 55 5.56 5.25 -4.76
CA ILE A 55 5.74 4.09 -3.89
C ILE A 55 5.82 2.79 -4.71
N LEU A 56 4.91 2.61 -5.68
CA LEU A 56 4.93 1.44 -6.57
C LEU A 56 6.23 1.40 -7.40
N GLY A 57 6.68 2.57 -7.87
CA GLY A 57 7.93 2.73 -8.61
C GLY A 57 9.19 2.38 -7.80
N CYS A 58 9.11 2.34 -6.45
CA CYS A 58 10.21 1.87 -5.59
C CYS A 58 10.31 0.34 -5.52
N GLY A 59 9.39 -0.40 -6.15
CA GLY A 59 9.33 -1.86 -6.10
C GLY A 59 8.40 -2.40 -5.00
N VAL A 60 7.44 -1.59 -4.54
CA VAL A 60 6.33 -2.06 -3.70
C VAL A 60 5.27 -2.71 -4.61
N ASP A 61 4.86 -3.93 -4.29
CA ASP A 61 3.90 -4.69 -5.10
C ASP A 61 2.44 -4.45 -4.65
N ALA A 62 2.21 -4.12 -3.38
CA ALA A 62 0.91 -3.75 -2.82
C ALA A 62 1.01 -2.60 -1.81
N ILE A 63 0.10 -1.64 -1.90
CA ILE A 63 -0.03 -0.55 -0.94
C ILE A 63 -1.29 -0.79 -0.10
N THR A 64 -1.09 -0.99 1.20
CA THR A 64 -2.18 -0.94 2.18
C THR A 64 -2.33 0.48 2.74
N SER A 65 -3.39 0.73 3.49
CA SER A 65 -3.70 2.04 4.07
C SER A 65 -4.39 1.88 5.44
N GLY A 66 -4.98 2.94 5.97
CA GLY A 66 -5.67 2.93 7.26
C GLY A 66 -6.75 3.99 7.32
N ASP A 67 -6.92 4.64 8.47
CA ASP A 67 -8.00 5.59 8.72
C ASP A 67 -7.77 6.92 7.99
N HIS A 68 -6.53 7.16 7.56
CA HIS A 68 -6.16 8.34 6.80
C HIS A 68 -6.47 8.25 5.31
N ILE A 69 -6.97 7.11 4.80
CA ILE A 69 -7.19 6.90 3.36
C ILE A 69 -8.06 8.00 2.72
N TRP A 70 -9.03 8.55 3.43
CA TRP A 70 -9.96 9.57 2.93
C TRP A 70 -9.55 11.03 3.25
N LYS A 71 -8.46 11.25 4.01
CA LYS A 71 -8.07 12.60 4.46
C LYS A 71 -7.58 13.49 3.33
N ASN A 72 -7.06 12.90 2.25
CA ASN A 72 -6.73 13.60 1.03
C ASN A 72 -7.71 13.23 -0.09
N ARG A 73 -8.44 14.22 -0.63
CA ARG A 73 -9.45 14.00 -1.68
C ARG A 73 -8.86 13.55 -3.02
N ASP A 74 -7.58 13.77 -3.27
CA ASP A 74 -6.95 13.31 -4.51
C ASP A 74 -6.93 11.78 -4.61
N VAL A 75 -7.09 11.06 -3.49
CA VAL A 75 -7.19 9.60 -3.47
C VAL A 75 -8.32 9.09 -4.39
N TYR A 76 -9.44 9.81 -4.51
CA TYR A 76 -10.56 9.41 -5.35
C TYR A 76 -10.20 9.36 -6.84
N GLN A 77 -9.11 10.00 -7.26
CA GLN A 77 -8.65 9.96 -8.64
C GLN A 77 -7.99 8.62 -9.01
N ILE A 78 -7.55 7.84 -8.01
CA ILE A 78 -6.73 6.63 -8.18
C ILE A 78 -7.30 5.37 -7.50
N ILE A 79 -8.07 5.51 -6.41
CA ILE A 79 -8.44 4.39 -5.54
C ILE A 79 -9.26 3.28 -6.22
N ASP A 80 -10.08 3.62 -7.22
CA ASP A 80 -10.83 2.64 -8.01
C ASP A 80 -10.03 2.09 -9.20
N LYS A 81 -8.96 2.77 -9.63
CA LYS A 81 -8.18 2.43 -10.83
C LYS A 81 -6.98 1.56 -10.52
N GLU A 82 -6.41 1.71 -9.33
CA GLU A 82 -5.20 1.01 -8.91
C GLU A 82 -5.56 -0.17 -8.00
N GLU A 83 -5.61 -1.38 -8.57
CA GLU A 83 -5.93 -2.61 -7.84
C GLU A 83 -4.92 -2.93 -6.71
N ARG A 84 -3.69 -2.42 -6.81
CA ARG A 84 -2.65 -2.61 -5.78
C ARG A 84 -2.83 -1.68 -4.57
N LEU A 85 -3.73 -0.70 -4.64
CA LEU A 85 -4.06 0.19 -3.51
C LEU A 85 -5.27 -0.38 -2.74
N ILE A 86 -5.02 -0.81 -1.51
CA ILE A 86 -5.96 -1.61 -0.71
C ILE A 86 -6.38 -0.80 0.52
N ARG A 87 -7.65 -0.41 0.54
CA ARG A 87 -8.28 0.26 1.69
C ARG A 87 -8.80 -0.76 2.70
N PRO A 88 -9.12 -0.36 3.95
CA PRO A 88 -9.66 -1.32 4.91
C PRO A 88 -10.99 -1.93 4.42
N ALA A 89 -11.07 -3.26 4.44
CA ALA A 89 -12.17 -4.06 3.91
C ALA A 89 -13.49 -3.83 4.63
N ASN A 90 -13.42 -3.49 5.92
CA ASN A 90 -14.56 -3.31 6.82
C ASN A 90 -15.15 -1.89 6.84
N TYR A 91 -14.83 -1.04 5.84
CA TYR A 91 -15.65 0.15 5.54
C TYR A 91 -17.03 -0.26 5.01
N PRO A 92 -18.07 0.60 5.16
CA PRO A 92 -19.41 0.33 4.64
C PRO A 92 -19.43 0.01 3.14
N ALA A 93 -20.46 -0.72 2.71
CA ALA A 93 -20.68 -1.01 1.30
C ALA A 93 -20.85 0.29 0.49
N GLY A 94 -20.29 0.31 -0.72
CA GLY A 94 -20.33 1.47 -1.61
C GLY A 94 -19.16 2.46 -1.43
N CYS A 95 -18.29 2.27 -0.43
CA CYS A 95 -17.04 3.03 -0.35
C CYS A 95 -16.12 2.68 -1.55
N PRO A 96 -15.46 3.69 -2.17
CA PRO A 96 -14.54 3.47 -3.28
C PRO A 96 -13.38 2.51 -2.97
N GLY A 97 -12.80 1.94 -4.01
CA GLY A 97 -11.64 1.08 -3.95
C GLY A 97 -11.87 -0.30 -3.32
N HIS A 98 -10.79 -1.04 -3.24
CA HIS A 98 -10.81 -2.46 -2.94
C HIS A 98 -10.35 -2.73 -1.49
N GLY A 99 -11.08 -3.62 -0.80
CA GLY A 99 -10.71 -4.11 0.53
C GLY A 99 -9.61 -5.17 0.53
N TRP A 100 -9.37 -5.75 -0.65
CA TRP A 100 -8.43 -6.83 -0.89
C TRP A 100 -8.09 -6.92 -2.38
N ALA A 101 -6.98 -7.59 -2.70
CA ALA A 101 -6.61 -7.93 -4.07
C ALA A 101 -5.85 -9.26 -4.14
N LEU A 102 -5.92 -9.95 -5.28
CA LEU A 102 -5.10 -11.12 -5.60
C LEU A 102 -4.05 -10.71 -6.63
N LEU A 103 -2.81 -10.52 -6.19
CA LEU A 103 -1.74 -9.93 -6.99
C LEU A 103 -0.77 -11.01 -7.47
N LYS A 104 -0.51 -11.06 -8.77
CA LYS A 104 0.40 -12.06 -9.33
C LYS A 104 1.84 -11.78 -8.91
N THR A 105 2.62 -12.84 -8.69
CA THR A 105 4.06 -12.76 -8.51
C THR A 105 4.75 -13.46 -9.67
N GLY A 106 5.97 -13.04 -10.01
CA GLY A 106 6.75 -13.68 -11.08
C GLY A 106 7.16 -15.13 -10.78
N VAL A 107 6.95 -15.61 -9.55
CA VAL A 107 7.46 -16.89 -9.03
C VAL A 107 6.38 -17.92 -8.70
N ALA A 108 5.09 -17.57 -8.65
CA ALA A 108 4.04 -18.52 -8.28
C ALA A 108 2.78 -18.41 -9.15
N VAL A 109 2.22 -19.57 -9.49
CA VAL A 109 1.00 -19.71 -10.32
C VAL A 109 -0.24 -19.11 -9.63
N ALA A 110 -0.31 -19.15 -8.29
CA ALA A 110 -1.51 -18.76 -7.53
C ALA A 110 -1.57 -17.28 -7.10
N GLY A 111 -0.47 -16.49 -7.23
CA GLY A 111 -0.40 -15.11 -6.74
C GLY A 111 -0.39 -14.97 -5.21
N VAL A 112 -0.45 -13.73 -4.71
CA VAL A 112 -0.49 -13.33 -3.30
C VAL A 112 -1.79 -12.57 -3.03
N GLY A 113 -2.62 -13.07 -2.11
CA GLY A 113 -3.81 -12.38 -1.65
C GLY A 113 -3.47 -11.39 -0.53
N VAL A 114 -3.86 -10.13 -0.68
CA VAL A 114 -3.65 -9.08 0.31
C VAL A 114 -5.01 -8.54 0.77
N VAL A 115 -5.24 -8.53 2.07
CA VAL A 115 -6.44 -8.00 2.74
C VAL A 115 -5.99 -6.94 3.73
N ASN A 116 -6.71 -5.82 3.78
CA ASN A 116 -6.50 -4.78 4.78
C ASN A 116 -7.74 -4.67 5.67
N VAL A 117 -7.61 -4.55 6.98
CA VAL A 117 -8.73 -4.45 7.94
C VAL A 117 -8.38 -3.46 9.03
N MET A 118 -9.38 -2.69 9.47
CA MET A 118 -9.24 -1.69 10.52
C MET A 118 -9.79 -2.17 11.86
N GLY A 119 -9.04 -1.97 12.94
CA GLY A 119 -9.54 -2.18 14.30
C GLY A 119 -10.69 -1.22 14.65
N ARG A 120 -11.50 -1.57 15.66
CA ARG A 120 -12.66 -0.75 16.09
C ARG A 120 -12.52 -0.17 17.50
N VAL A 121 -11.55 -0.63 18.28
CA VAL A 121 -11.32 -0.10 19.61
C VAL A 121 -10.57 1.23 19.46
N PHE A 122 -11.14 2.31 19.98
CA PHE A 122 -10.62 3.69 19.88
C PHE A 122 -10.60 4.30 18.46
N ILE A 123 -11.28 3.68 17.48
CA ILE A 123 -11.42 4.18 16.11
C ILE A 123 -12.92 4.31 15.80
N GLY A 124 -13.33 5.45 15.23
CA GLY A 124 -14.73 5.81 14.94
C GLY A 124 -14.88 6.45 13.57
#